data_AF-A0A969X8Q3-F1
#
_entry.id   AF-A0A969X8Q3-F1
#
_cell.length_a   1.000
_cell.length_b   1.000
_cell.length_c   1.000
_cell.angle_alpha   90.00
_cell.angle_beta   90.00
_cell.angle_gamma   90.00
#
_symmetry.space_group_name_H-M   'P 1'
#
loop_
_entity.id
_entity.type
_entity.pdbx_description
1 polymer ?
#
loop_
_entity_poly.entity_id
_entity_poly.type
_entity_poly.pdbx_seq_one_letter_code
_entity_poly.pdbx_strand_id
1 'polypeptide(L)'
;MLTFKSSSQTLQKLSCILLILLIVLSPVSVGFAAAESVTAASTNSNGTTATSVPTPSAITGTVLVDPATSAGLDINGKAYVLYEAESNTFLLGKNADQPLSPASITKVMTILLAFEKLELKDTITVTREMFETIPNDYMRLGLVEGETITVEDAIYGALLLSANDTTMALALKMSPSMADFSEMMNVRAKELGCTATTFTNPYGLAEPTNLTTAHDMALIMAEALKHEDFVRISRSKTYLLPATDKTGARGMTNGNRFIKDAKYAAYTPHLSSKTGFTNLSGNTIVSGARQDGRTLVGVILGATSSIPRYDNLITLFNLGFDDFHTQPVDKTNYTAASDEFIEEIKAEIKAKDLKLEIAASSVKLVPF
;
A
#
# COMPACT_ATOMS: atom_id res chain seq x y z
N MET A 1 -8.83 -8.84 14.00
CA MET A 1 -9.23 -9.63 12.81
C MET A 1 -8.00 -10.45 12.45
N LEU A 2 -8.12 -11.76 12.22
CA LEU A 2 -6.99 -12.67 11.99
C LEU A 2 -7.02 -13.18 10.54
N THR A 3 -5.88 -13.24 9.84
CA THR A 3 -5.78 -13.62 8.40
C THR A 3 -4.76 -14.76 8.16
N PHE A 4 -5.07 -15.81 7.39
CA PHE A 4 -4.25 -17.06 7.32
C PHE A 4 -4.21 -17.81 5.95
N LYS A 5 -3.02 -18.20 5.42
CA LYS A 5 -2.75 -18.89 4.11
C LYS A 5 -3.19 -20.39 4.01
N SER A 6 -3.80 -20.85 2.89
CA SER A 6 -4.41 -22.16 2.49
C SER A 6 -3.85 -22.68 1.12
N SER A 7 -4.02 -23.95 0.71
CA SER A 7 -3.47 -24.72 -0.45
C SER A 7 -3.41 -26.24 -0.18
N SER A 8 -3.60 -26.64 1.07
CA SER A 8 -4.17 -27.92 1.50
C SER A 8 -4.65 -27.72 2.94
N GLN A 9 -5.97 -27.87 3.19
CA GLN A 9 -6.63 -27.61 4.50
C GLN A 9 -5.82 -28.11 5.70
N THR A 10 -5.11 -29.20 5.48
CA THR A 10 -4.48 -29.99 6.49
C THR A 10 -3.01 -29.56 6.73
N LEU A 11 -2.23 -29.05 5.75
CA LEU A 11 -0.84 -28.57 5.98
C LEU A 11 -0.75 -27.12 6.47
N GLN A 12 -1.86 -26.37 6.50
CA GLN A 12 -1.87 -24.94 6.79
C GLN A 12 -2.44 -24.48 8.11
N LYS A 13 -3.27 -25.30 8.74
CA LYS A 13 -3.46 -25.18 10.20
C LYS A 13 -2.16 -25.35 10.97
N LEU A 14 -1.15 -25.88 10.30
CA LEU A 14 0.18 -26.02 10.83
C LEU A 14 1.02 -24.74 10.79
N SER A 15 1.17 -24.02 9.69
CA SER A 15 1.91 -22.74 9.71
C SER A 15 1.34 -21.69 10.69
N CYS A 16 0.08 -21.84 11.12
CA CYS A 16 -0.58 -21.04 12.17
C CYS A 16 -0.02 -21.26 13.60
N ILE A 17 0.65 -22.39 13.85
CA ILE A 17 1.16 -22.83 15.18
C ILE A 17 2.29 -21.94 15.69
N LEU A 18 2.99 -21.33 14.77
CA LEU A 18 4.21 -20.59 15.01
C LEU A 18 4.02 -19.23 15.67
N LEU A 19 3.01 -18.53 15.17
CA LEU A 19 2.85 -17.10 15.32
C LEU A 19 2.30 -16.76 16.71
N ILE A 20 1.45 -17.65 17.23
CA ILE A 20 0.75 -17.47 18.50
C ILE A 20 1.64 -17.93 19.67
N LEU A 21 2.50 -18.96 19.50
CA LEU A 21 3.44 -19.37 20.56
C LEU A 21 4.50 -18.30 20.88
N LEU A 22 4.94 -17.50 19.90
CA LEU A 22 5.90 -16.40 20.12
C LEU A 22 5.31 -15.24 20.96
N ILE A 23 3.99 -15.03 20.88
CA ILE A 23 3.27 -13.98 21.62
C ILE A 23 3.06 -14.39 23.09
N VAL A 24 2.93 -15.69 23.37
CA VAL A 24 2.62 -16.20 24.71
C VAL A 24 3.87 -16.51 25.55
N LEU A 25 5.05 -16.69 24.93
CA LEU A 25 6.27 -17.16 25.63
C LEU A 25 7.41 -16.14 25.79
N SER A 26 7.29 -14.89 25.32
CA SER A 26 8.34 -13.89 25.53
C SER A 26 8.12 -13.12 26.86
N PRO A 27 8.96 -13.28 27.89
CA PRO A 27 8.90 -12.40 29.05
C PRO A 27 9.38 -11.01 28.60
N VAL A 28 8.51 -10.02 28.72
CA VAL A 28 8.87 -8.61 28.52
C VAL A 28 9.89 -8.23 29.58
N SER A 29 11.16 -8.13 29.19
CA SER A 29 12.20 -7.44 29.95
C SER A 29 12.96 -6.51 29.01
N VAL A 30 12.36 -5.34 28.74
CA VAL A 30 13.08 -4.23 28.10
C VAL A 30 13.64 -3.35 29.21
N GLY A 31 14.93 -3.53 29.52
CA GLY A 31 15.70 -2.56 30.29
C GLY A 31 16.02 -1.36 29.42
N PHE A 32 15.57 -0.17 29.82
CA PHE A 32 15.97 1.09 29.20
C PHE A 32 17.20 1.65 29.94
N ALA A 33 18.31 1.83 29.21
CA ALA A 33 19.36 2.74 29.61
C ALA A 33 18.90 4.17 29.28
N ALA A 34 18.63 4.98 30.30
CA ALA A 34 18.33 6.39 30.15
C ALA A 34 19.64 7.19 30.03
N ALA A 35 19.76 7.96 28.95
CA ALA A 35 20.79 8.98 28.81
C ALA A 35 20.45 10.19 29.71
N GLU A 36 21.47 10.69 30.41
CA GLU A 36 21.41 11.86 31.29
C GLU A 36 21.00 13.13 30.55
N SER A 37 20.15 13.94 31.18
CA SER A 37 20.24 15.39 31.06
C SER A 37 19.83 16.05 32.38
N VAL A 38 20.68 17.01 32.77
CA VAL A 38 20.71 17.76 34.02
C VAL A 38 19.77 18.96 33.94
N THR A 39 18.93 19.22 34.96
CA THR A 39 18.91 20.49 35.75
C THR A 39 17.75 20.59 36.78
N ALA A 40 18.16 20.78 38.04
CA ALA A 40 17.65 21.66 39.12
C ALA A 40 16.16 21.67 39.61
N ALA A 41 15.97 21.03 40.78
CA ALA A 41 15.36 21.50 42.05
C ALA A 41 14.08 22.38 42.12
N SER A 42 13.02 21.89 42.82
CA SER A 42 12.71 22.23 44.24
C SER A 42 11.39 21.60 44.78
N THR A 43 11.53 20.91 45.92
CA THR A 43 10.68 20.69 47.13
C THR A 43 9.13 20.68 47.17
N ASN A 44 8.63 19.60 47.82
CA ASN A 44 7.45 19.42 48.74
C ASN A 44 6.02 19.60 48.19
N SER A 45 4.96 18.88 48.58
CA SER A 45 4.68 17.72 49.46
C SER A 45 3.17 17.38 49.35
N ASN A 46 2.80 16.10 49.60
CA ASN A 46 1.46 15.57 49.94
C ASN A 46 0.31 15.57 48.91
N GLY A 47 -0.26 14.37 48.67
CA GLY A 47 -1.70 14.19 48.52
C GLY A 47 -2.19 13.23 47.44
N THR A 48 -2.58 12.02 47.87
CA THR A 48 -3.65 11.19 47.28
C THR A 48 -3.32 10.36 46.03
N THR A 49 -3.11 9.06 46.27
CA THR A 49 -3.09 7.97 45.28
C THR A 49 -4.46 7.79 44.64
N ALA A 50 -4.64 8.27 43.42
CA ALA A 50 -5.68 7.81 42.51
C ALA A 50 -5.13 6.63 41.69
N THR A 51 -5.65 5.44 41.93
CA THR A 51 -5.38 4.25 41.11
C THR A 51 -6.00 4.43 39.72
N SER A 52 -5.20 4.88 38.75
CA SER A 52 -5.56 4.82 37.34
C SER A 52 -5.49 3.36 36.87
N VAL A 53 -6.63 2.78 36.54
CA VAL A 53 -6.74 1.51 35.81
C VAL A 53 -6.01 1.70 34.46
N PRO A 54 -4.99 0.89 34.12
CA PRO A 54 -4.40 0.98 32.80
C PRO A 54 -5.42 0.46 31.78
N THR A 55 -5.84 1.35 30.88
CA THR A 55 -6.54 0.98 29.65
C THR A 55 -5.64 0.02 28.86
N PRO A 56 -6.10 -1.16 28.45
CA PRO A 56 -5.29 -2.03 27.61
C PRO A 56 -5.05 -1.32 26.27
N SER A 57 -3.79 -0.93 26.03
CA SER A 57 -3.33 -0.43 24.74
C SER A 57 -3.69 -1.44 23.65
N ALA A 58 -4.24 -0.94 22.54
CA ALA A 58 -4.50 -1.73 21.35
C ALA A 58 -3.23 -2.47 20.93
N ILE A 59 -3.32 -3.79 20.78
CA ILE A 59 -2.26 -4.60 20.21
C ILE A 59 -2.25 -4.32 18.71
N THR A 60 -1.47 -3.32 18.29
CA THR A 60 -1.23 -2.96 16.89
C THR A 60 -0.06 -3.78 16.35
N GLY A 61 -0.17 -5.11 16.42
CA GLY A 61 0.87 -6.01 15.96
C GLY A 61 0.46 -6.69 14.66
N THR A 62 0.75 -6.07 13.51
CA THR A 62 0.70 -6.78 12.22
C THR A 62 1.95 -7.66 12.15
N VAL A 63 1.78 -8.98 12.22
CA VAL A 63 2.89 -9.91 12.04
C VAL A 63 3.10 -10.10 10.54
N LEU A 64 4.20 -9.53 10.03
CA LEU A 64 4.72 -9.92 8.72
C LEU A 64 5.05 -11.42 8.79
N VAL A 65 4.39 -12.23 7.97
CA VAL A 65 4.81 -13.62 7.80
C VAL A 65 6.24 -13.60 7.26
N ASP A 66 7.17 -14.20 8.01
CA ASP A 66 8.59 -14.23 7.69
C ASP A 66 8.80 -14.67 6.22
N PRO A 67 9.54 -13.88 5.41
CA PRO A 67 9.87 -14.18 4.01
C PRO A 67 10.52 -15.55 3.79
N ALA A 68 10.96 -16.28 4.83
CA ALA A 68 11.35 -17.69 4.69
C ALA A 68 10.22 -18.61 4.18
N THR A 69 8.94 -18.25 4.34
CA THR A 69 7.80 -18.96 3.71
C THR A 69 7.48 -18.49 2.29
N SER A 70 8.16 -17.44 1.80
CA SER A 70 8.11 -16.96 0.41
C SER A 70 9.13 -17.66 -0.50
N ALA A 71 9.91 -18.61 0.03
CA ALA A 71 11.06 -19.23 -0.65
C ALA A 71 10.75 -19.95 -1.99
N GLY A 72 9.48 -20.04 -2.40
CA GLY A 72 9.06 -20.55 -3.71
C GLY A 72 8.37 -19.53 -4.64
N LEU A 73 8.13 -18.29 -4.22
CA LEU A 73 7.47 -17.28 -5.07
C LEU A 73 8.49 -16.47 -5.85
N ASP A 74 8.66 -16.81 -7.12
CA ASP A 74 9.47 -16.04 -8.07
C ASP A 74 8.69 -14.82 -8.57
N ILE A 75 8.78 -13.73 -7.80
CA ILE A 75 8.20 -12.42 -8.13
C ILE A 75 9.27 -11.55 -8.78
N ASN A 76 8.98 -11.06 -9.98
CA ASN A 76 9.84 -10.13 -10.71
C ASN A 76 9.82 -8.74 -10.05
N GLY A 77 10.65 -8.52 -9.04
CA GLY A 77 10.76 -7.26 -8.32
C GLY A 77 11.86 -7.27 -7.27
N LYS A 78 12.38 -6.09 -6.93
CA LYS A 78 13.31 -5.91 -5.79
C LYS A 78 12.58 -6.02 -4.46
N ALA A 79 11.35 -5.52 -4.41
CA ALA A 79 10.45 -5.61 -3.27
C ALA A 79 9.02 -5.87 -3.72
N TYR A 80 8.24 -6.56 -2.89
CA TYR A 80 6.80 -6.69 -3.07
C TYR A 80 6.09 -6.85 -1.74
N VAL A 81 4.78 -6.58 -1.75
CA VAL A 81 3.89 -6.86 -0.64
C VAL A 81 2.48 -7.22 -1.13
N LEU A 82 1.77 -8.00 -0.32
CA LEU A 82 0.33 -8.24 -0.42
C LEU A 82 -0.31 -7.86 0.92
N TYR A 83 -1.32 -7.00 0.87
CA TYR A 83 -1.98 -6.40 2.02
C TYR A 83 -3.50 -6.59 1.93
N GLU A 84 -4.16 -6.87 3.05
CA GLU A 84 -5.63 -6.92 3.15
C GLU A 84 -6.15 -5.68 3.90
N ALA A 85 -7.03 -4.93 3.25
CA ALA A 85 -7.48 -3.64 3.75
C ALA A 85 -8.45 -3.73 4.93
N GLU A 86 -9.38 -4.69 4.92
CA GLU A 86 -10.42 -4.79 5.96
C GLU A 86 -9.85 -5.17 7.33
N SER A 87 -8.82 -6.02 7.35
CA SER A 87 -8.15 -6.46 8.59
C SER A 87 -6.93 -5.63 8.95
N ASN A 88 -6.46 -4.76 8.05
CA ASN A 88 -5.18 -4.06 8.16
C ASN A 88 -3.98 -5.02 8.35
N THR A 89 -3.94 -6.08 7.54
CA THR A 89 -2.94 -7.17 7.67
C THR A 89 -2.09 -7.31 6.42
N PHE A 90 -0.77 -7.33 6.58
CA PHE A 90 0.18 -7.68 5.54
C PHE A 90 0.36 -9.20 5.48
N LEU A 91 0.02 -9.80 4.34
CA LEU A 91 -0.09 -11.25 4.17
C LEU A 91 1.23 -11.89 3.71
N LEU A 92 1.88 -11.24 2.76
CA LEU A 92 3.11 -11.70 2.12
C LEU A 92 3.97 -10.50 1.77
N GLY A 93 5.29 -10.66 1.77
CA GLY A 93 6.18 -9.65 1.26
C GLY A 93 7.62 -10.12 1.17
N LYS A 94 8.40 -9.38 0.38
CA LYS A 94 9.87 -9.49 0.33
C LYS A 94 10.42 -8.09 0.26
N ASN A 95 11.37 -7.78 1.14
CA ASN A 95 11.97 -6.44 1.24
C ASN A 95 10.90 -5.34 1.31
N ALA A 96 9.77 -5.61 1.99
CA ALA A 96 8.58 -4.76 1.92
C ALA A 96 8.85 -3.33 2.40
N ASP A 97 9.76 -3.17 3.36
CA ASP A 97 10.20 -1.90 3.94
C ASP A 97 11.47 -1.32 3.30
N GLN A 98 11.97 -1.93 2.20
CA GLN A 98 13.14 -1.41 1.50
C GLN A 98 12.78 -0.12 0.75
N PRO A 99 13.47 1.01 1.03
CA PRO A 99 13.26 2.25 0.28
C PRO A 99 13.71 2.10 -1.17
N LEU A 100 12.79 2.36 -2.09
CA LEU A 100 13.00 2.28 -3.54
C LEU A 100 12.31 3.46 -4.24
N SER A 101 12.82 3.84 -5.41
CA SER A 101 12.22 4.91 -6.19
C SER A 101 10.84 4.46 -6.74
N PRO A 102 9.75 5.24 -6.52
CA PRO A 102 8.39 4.83 -6.88
C PRO A 102 8.08 4.92 -8.39
N ALA A 103 8.75 5.82 -9.12
CA ALA A 103 8.24 6.32 -10.41
C ALA A 103 6.77 6.79 -10.29
N SER A 104 5.99 6.68 -11.37
CA SER A 104 4.62 7.24 -11.44
C SER A 104 3.59 6.62 -10.50
N ILE A 105 3.89 5.62 -9.67
CA ILE A 105 2.94 5.20 -8.62
C ILE A 105 2.80 6.28 -7.54
N THR A 106 3.75 7.23 -7.44
CA THR A 106 3.63 8.47 -6.65
C THR A 106 2.30 9.20 -6.91
N LYS A 107 1.78 9.14 -8.14
CA LYS A 107 0.54 9.82 -8.52
C LYS A 107 -0.67 9.35 -7.70
N VAL A 108 -0.62 8.15 -7.12
CA VAL A 108 -1.71 7.67 -6.24
C VAL A 108 -1.87 8.59 -5.02
N MET A 109 -0.78 9.04 -4.40
CA MET A 109 -0.83 10.01 -3.29
C MET A 109 -1.38 11.37 -3.75
N THR A 110 -0.90 11.87 -4.91
CA THR A 110 -1.39 13.15 -5.45
C THR A 110 -2.89 13.12 -5.74
N ILE A 111 -3.39 12.02 -6.32
CA ILE A 111 -4.80 11.86 -6.65
C ILE A 111 -5.64 11.65 -5.38
N LEU A 112 -5.13 10.88 -4.40
CA LEU A 112 -5.77 10.75 -3.09
C LEU A 112 -6.00 12.13 -2.46
N LEU A 113 -4.96 12.96 -2.39
CA LEU A 113 -5.07 14.33 -1.88
C LEU A 113 -6.06 15.19 -2.70
N ALA A 114 -6.09 15.03 -4.03
CA ALA A 114 -7.05 15.73 -4.86
C ALA A 114 -8.50 15.36 -4.48
N PHE A 115 -8.79 14.07 -4.25
CA PHE A 115 -10.10 13.64 -3.78
C PHE A 115 -10.44 14.11 -2.36
N GLU A 116 -9.44 14.30 -1.50
CA GLU A 116 -9.64 14.78 -0.13
C GLU A 116 -9.82 16.30 -0.03
N LYS A 117 -9.39 17.07 -1.05
CA LYS A 117 -9.26 18.53 -0.96
C LYS A 117 -10.00 19.31 -2.05
N LEU A 118 -10.37 18.68 -3.15
CA LEU A 118 -10.97 19.34 -4.32
C LEU A 118 -12.27 18.65 -4.72
N GLU A 119 -13.16 19.40 -5.34
CA GLU A 119 -14.32 18.84 -6.01
C GLU A 119 -13.97 18.50 -7.46
N LEU A 120 -14.48 17.39 -7.99
CA LEU A 120 -14.20 16.94 -9.36
C LEU A 120 -14.53 17.99 -10.44
N LYS A 121 -15.56 18.80 -10.18
CA LYS A 121 -16.03 19.88 -11.06
C LYS A 121 -15.23 21.17 -10.95
N ASP A 122 -14.33 21.28 -9.98
CA ASP A 122 -13.50 22.48 -9.83
C ASP A 122 -12.62 22.64 -11.06
N THR A 123 -12.38 23.88 -11.46
CA THR A 123 -11.54 24.19 -12.62
C THR A 123 -10.11 24.49 -12.20
N ILE A 124 -9.19 24.15 -13.09
CA ILE A 124 -7.76 24.45 -13.03
C ILE A 124 -7.43 25.27 -14.27
N THR A 125 -7.02 26.52 -14.06
CA THR A 125 -6.41 27.33 -15.12
C THR A 125 -4.93 27.04 -15.15
N VAL A 126 -4.45 26.52 -16.27
CA VAL A 126 -3.08 26.06 -16.46
C VAL A 126 -2.14 27.26 -16.47
N THR A 127 -1.14 27.23 -15.61
CA THR A 127 -0.02 28.18 -15.61
C THR A 127 1.23 27.52 -16.19
N ARG A 128 2.20 28.33 -16.60
CA ARG A 128 3.46 27.82 -17.16
C ARG A 128 4.25 26.91 -16.21
N GLU A 129 4.22 27.24 -14.92
CA GLU A 129 4.90 26.48 -13.85
C GLU A 129 4.42 25.01 -13.79
N MET A 130 3.17 24.74 -14.19
CA MET A 130 2.60 23.39 -14.16
C MET A 130 3.24 22.41 -15.15
N PHE A 131 4.02 22.88 -16.12
CA PHE A 131 4.63 22.00 -17.12
C PHE A 131 6.06 22.32 -17.50
N GLU A 132 6.59 23.52 -17.19
CA GLU A 132 7.92 23.94 -17.66
C GLU A 132 9.08 23.17 -17.02
N THR A 133 8.90 22.68 -15.78
CA THR A 133 9.93 21.94 -15.02
C THR A 133 9.92 20.44 -15.32
N ILE A 134 8.91 19.96 -16.03
CA ILE A 134 8.80 18.55 -16.40
C ILE A 134 9.83 18.26 -17.51
N PRO A 135 10.61 17.17 -17.45
CA PRO A 135 11.52 16.81 -18.54
C PRO A 135 10.78 16.50 -19.85
N ASN A 136 11.43 16.73 -20.99
CA ASN A 136 10.77 16.62 -22.30
C ASN A 136 10.37 15.21 -22.73
N ASP A 137 11.09 14.19 -22.24
CA ASP A 137 10.85 12.78 -22.49
C ASP A 137 9.79 12.17 -21.54
N TYR A 138 9.25 12.96 -20.62
CA TYR A 138 8.23 12.53 -19.68
C TYR A 138 6.83 12.68 -20.28
N MET A 139 5.95 11.72 -19.97
CA MET A 139 4.58 11.71 -20.47
C MET A 139 3.82 12.98 -20.06
N ARG A 140 3.14 13.61 -21.02
CA ARG A 140 2.30 14.79 -20.83
C ARG A 140 1.01 14.63 -21.62
N LEU A 141 -0.05 15.29 -21.18
CA LEU A 141 -1.27 15.46 -21.97
C LEU A 141 -1.08 16.54 -23.05
N GLY A 142 -0.18 17.50 -22.81
CA GLY A 142 0.03 18.65 -23.66
C GLY A 142 -0.85 19.82 -23.24
N LEU A 143 -0.92 20.08 -21.94
CA LEU A 143 -1.56 21.29 -21.42
C LEU A 143 -0.80 22.54 -21.88
N VAL A 144 -1.53 23.63 -22.13
CA VAL A 144 -0.95 24.92 -22.54
C VAL A 144 -1.35 26.03 -21.57
N GLU A 145 -0.50 27.05 -21.45
CA GLU A 145 -0.75 28.18 -20.55
C GLU A 145 -2.06 28.92 -20.87
N GLY A 146 -2.85 29.19 -19.83
CA GLY A 146 -4.16 29.81 -19.91
C GLY A 146 -5.31 28.86 -20.26
N GLU A 147 -5.03 27.59 -20.56
CA GLU A 147 -6.06 26.57 -20.77
C GLU A 147 -6.82 26.28 -19.48
N THR A 148 -8.13 26.03 -19.57
CA THR A 148 -8.92 25.60 -18.41
C THR A 148 -9.40 24.16 -18.58
N ILE A 149 -9.14 23.33 -17.57
CA ILE A 149 -9.62 21.94 -17.45
C ILE A 149 -10.29 21.74 -16.09
N THR A 150 -11.08 20.67 -15.91
CA THR A 150 -11.60 20.28 -14.59
C THR A 150 -10.60 19.43 -13.80
N VAL A 151 -10.81 19.30 -12.49
CA VAL A 151 -10.08 18.35 -11.65
C VAL A 151 -10.29 16.92 -12.16
N GLU A 152 -11.50 16.56 -12.58
CA GLU A 152 -11.78 15.25 -13.18
C GLU A 152 -10.94 15.01 -14.44
N ASP A 153 -10.86 15.98 -15.37
CA ASP A 153 -10.03 15.90 -16.58
C ASP A 153 -8.55 15.64 -16.24
N ALA A 154 -8.05 16.34 -15.22
CA ALA A 154 -6.67 16.19 -14.77
C ALA A 154 -6.42 14.80 -14.14
N ILE A 155 -7.36 14.28 -13.35
CA ILE A 155 -7.27 12.93 -12.77
C ILE A 155 -7.33 11.87 -13.88
N TYR A 156 -8.17 12.03 -14.91
CA TYR A 156 -8.17 11.17 -16.09
C TYR A 156 -6.79 11.14 -16.77
N GLY A 157 -6.19 12.32 -17.00
CA GLY A 157 -4.84 12.42 -17.56
C GLY A 157 -3.77 11.72 -16.71
N ALA A 158 -3.82 11.93 -15.39
CA ALA A 158 -2.88 11.35 -14.45
C ALA A 158 -3.01 9.81 -14.33
N LEU A 159 -4.23 9.26 -14.43
CA LEU A 159 -4.47 7.81 -14.32
C LEU A 159 -4.28 7.07 -15.66
N LEU A 160 -4.89 7.53 -16.75
CA LEU A 160 -4.92 6.80 -18.03
C LEU A 160 -3.62 6.93 -18.81
N LEU A 161 -3.10 8.17 -18.92
CA LEU A 161 -1.88 8.48 -19.67
C LEU A 161 -0.63 8.57 -18.79
N SER A 162 -0.81 8.63 -17.46
CA SER A 162 0.28 8.95 -16.53
C SER A 162 0.90 10.32 -16.78
N ALA A 163 0.09 11.27 -17.27
CA ALA A 163 0.51 12.60 -17.70
C ALA A 163 1.00 13.45 -16.51
N ASN A 164 2.24 13.91 -16.57
CA ASN A 164 2.90 14.63 -15.46
C ASN A 164 2.41 16.08 -15.34
N ASP A 165 2.06 16.72 -16.45
CA ASP A 165 1.51 18.09 -16.49
C ASP A 165 0.15 18.17 -15.78
N THR A 166 -0.75 17.22 -16.04
CA THR A 166 -2.03 17.13 -15.30
C THR A 166 -1.83 16.87 -13.80
N THR A 167 -0.82 16.07 -13.46
CA THR A 167 -0.51 15.76 -12.05
C THR A 167 0.09 16.97 -11.32
N MET A 168 0.96 17.73 -11.98
CA MET A 168 1.48 18.99 -11.45
C MET A 168 0.39 20.05 -11.35
N ALA A 169 -0.53 20.11 -12.31
CA ALA A 169 -1.68 21.00 -12.27
C ALA A 169 -2.59 20.71 -11.05
N LEU A 170 -2.84 19.44 -10.72
CA LEU A 170 -3.53 19.04 -9.49
C LEU A 170 -2.75 19.50 -8.24
N ALA A 171 -1.44 19.28 -8.22
CA ALA A 171 -0.59 19.67 -7.09
C ALA A 171 -0.62 21.18 -6.83
N LEU A 172 -0.39 22.00 -7.87
CA LEU A 172 -0.38 23.46 -7.76
C LEU A 172 -1.77 24.09 -7.59
N LYS A 173 -2.85 23.32 -7.86
CA LYS A 173 -4.21 23.71 -7.46
C LYS A 173 -4.42 23.61 -5.95
N MET A 174 -3.78 22.63 -5.29
CA MET A 174 -3.91 22.38 -3.85
C MET A 174 -2.88 23.13 -3.01
N SER A 175 -1.80 23.62 -3.63
CA SER A 175 -0.62 24.11 -2.93
C SER A 175 0.06 25.23 -3.73
N PRO A 176 0.64 26.25 -3.07
CA PRO A 176 1.28 27.37 -3.77
C PRO A 176 2.58 27.00 -4.49
N SER A 177 3.22 25.88 -4.14
CA SER A 177 4.44 25.41 -4.79
C SER A 177 4.55 23.88 -4.78
N MET A 178 5.47 23.35 -5.58
CA MET A 178 5.81 21.92 -5.56
C MET A 178 6.39 21.49 -4.20
N ALA A 179 7.17 22.35 -3.54
CA ALA A 179 7.77 22.03 -2.25
C ALA A 179 6.69 21.91 -1.16
N ASP A 180 5.77 22.85 -1.11
CA ASP A 180 4.63 22.84 -0.17
C ASP A 180 3.69 21.65 -0.45
N PHE A 181 3.56 21.26 -1.73
CA PHE A 181 2.77 20.08 -2.08
C PHE A 181 3.44 18.79 -1.63
N SER A 182 4.76 18.68 -1.82
CA SER A 182 5.53 17.53 -1.32
C SER A 182 5.44 17.39 0.21
N GLU A 183 5.46 18.51 0.95
CA GLU A 183 5.21 18.48 2.39
C GLU A 183 3.81 17.95 2.72
N MET A 184 2.79 18.42 2.00
CA MET A 184 1.42 17.91 2.14
C MET A 184 1.33 16.40 1.88
N MET A 185 2.03 15.88 0.85
CA MET A 185 2.12 14.45 0.56
C MET A 185 2.78 13.67 1.71
N ASN A 186 3.85 14.22 2.29
CA ASN A 186 4.60 13.56 3.36
C ASN A 186 3.83 13.56 4.69
N VAL A 187 3.11 14.65 5.00
CA VAL A 187 2.19 14.70 6.13
C VAL A 187 1.11 13.63 5.97
N ARG A 188 0.49 13.55 4.79
CA ARG A 188 -0.56 12.54 4.55
C ARG A 188 -0.02 11.11 4.60
N ALA A 189 1.18 10.86 4.06
CA ALA A 189 1.85 9.56 4.18
C ALA A 189 2.03 9.17 5.66
N LYS A 190 2.51 10.10 6.50
CA LYS A 190 2.69 9.85 7.93
C LYS A 190 1.37 9.54 8.66
N GLU A 191 0.29 10.24 8.32
CA GLU A 191 -1.05 9.98 8.88
C GLU A 191 -1.58 8.59 8.52
N LEU A 192 -1.23 8.08 7.33
CA LEU A 192 -1.57 6.73 6.89
C LEU A 192 -0.70 5.64 7.52
N GLY A 193 0.31 6.01 8.32
CA GLY A 193 1.23 5.07 8.95
C GLY A 193 2.45 4.72 8.09
N CYS A 194 2.71 5.46 7.01
CA CYS A 194 3.95 5.31 6.24
C CYS A 194 5.15 5.77 7.08
N THR A 195 6.20 4.94 7.14
CA THR A 195 7.37 5.19 7.99
C THR A 195 8.66 5.41 7.22
N ALA A 196 8.69 5.06 5.93
CA ALA A 196 9.89 5.08 5.10
C ALA A 196 9.60 5.66 3.69
N THR A 197 8.69 6.62 3.63
CA THR A 197 8.30 7.34 2.41
C THR A 197 8.67 8.82 2.50
N THR A 198 9.33 9.31 1.47
CA THR A 198 9.62 10.72 1.24
C THR A 198 9.30 11.05 -0.21
N PHE A 199 8.25 11.83 -0.43
CA PHE A 199 7.92 12.42 -1.72
C PHE A 199 8.62 13.77 -1.87
N THR A 200 9.24 13.99 -3.03
CA THR A 200 9.87 15.27 -3.39
C THR A 200 9.13 15.99 -4.51
N ASN A 201 8.21 15.31 -5.19
CA ASN A 201 7.44 15.83 -6.31
C ASN A 201 6.14 15.02 -6.49
N PRO A 202 5.13 15.57 -7.19
CA PRO A 202 3.79 14.98 -7.23
C PRO A 202 3.63 13.82 -8.23
N TYR A 203 4.59 13.61 -9.13
CA TYR A 203 4.40 12.72 -10.28
C TYR A 203 5.40 11.58 -10.38
N GLY A 204 6.38 11.51 -9.48
CA GLY A 204 7.36 10.43 -9.41
C GLY A 204 8.57 10.64 -10.30
N LEU A 205 9.05 11.88 -10.45
CA LEU A 205 10.35 12.18 -11.02
C LEU A 205 11.41 11.34 -10.32
N ALA A 206 12.34 10.77 -11.10
CA ALA A 206 13.43 9.97 -10.57
C ALA A 206 14.47 10.85 -9.88
N GLU A 207 14.36 10.96 -8.57
CA GLU A 207 15.34 11.62 -7.71
C GLU A 207 15.79 10.64 -6.62
N PRO A 208 17.07 10.64 -6.19
CA PRO A 208 17.56 9.72 -5.16
C PRO A 208 16.80 9.81 -3.83
N THR A 209 16.22 10.97 -3.53
CA THR A 209 15.48 11.26 -2.30
C THR A 209 13.98 11.01 -2.42
N ASN A 210 13.45 10.83 -3.64
CA ASN A 210 12.06 10.46 -3.86
C ASN A 210 11.90 8.95 -3.70
N LEU A 211 11.57 8.51 -2.50
CA LEU A 211 11.58 7.11 -2.09
C LEU A 211 10.27 6.72 -1.39
N THR A 212 9.92 5.45 -1.53
CA THR A 212 8.83 4.81 -0.79
C THR A 212 9.18 3.35 -0.58
N THR A 213 8.29 2.61 0.10
CA THR A 213 8.41 1.17 0.29
C THR A 213 7.19 0.46 -0.32
N ALA A 214 7.29 -0.85 -0.51
CA ALA A 214 6.14 -1.63 -0.96
C ALA A 214 5.03 -1.62 0.09
N HIS A 215 5.41 -1.68 1.38
CA HIS A 215 4.53 -1.53 2.53
C HIS A 215 3.75 -0.21 2.48
N ASP A 216 4.45 0.93 2.39
CA ASP A 216 3.84 2.25 2.46
C ASP A 216 2.91 2.52 1.27
N MET A 217 3.31 2.12 0.06
CA MET A 217 2.45 2.25 -1.12
C MET A 217 1.19 1.39 -1.03
N ALA A 218 1.21 0.28 -0.30
CA ALA A 218 0.01 -0.54 -0.10
C ALA A 218 -1.01 0.20 0.78
N LEU A 219 -0.55 0.89 1.83
CA LEU A 219 -1.40 1.72 2.69
C LEU A 219 -2.00 2.89 1.91
N ILE A 220 -1.19 3.59 1.11
CA ILE A 220 -1.63 4.72 0.28
C ILE A 220 -2.69 4.27 -0.73
N MET A 221 -2.48 3.14 -1.41
CA MET A 221 -3.46 2.62 -2.36
C MET A 221 -4.73 2.11 -1.67
N ALA A 222 -4.61 1.47 -0.50
CA ALA A 222 -5.77 1.04 0.26
C ALA A 222 -6.67 2.22 0.63
N GLU A 223 -6.09 3.36 1.00
CA GLU A 223 -6.86 4.58 1.23
C GLU A 223 -7.50 5.12 -0.06
N ALA A 224 -6.72 5.21 -1.15
CA ALA A 224 -7.23 5.69 -2.44
C ALA A 224 -8.41 4.85 -2.96
N LEU A 225 -8.40 3.53 -2.71
CA LEU A 225 -9.47 2.61 -3.10
C LEU A 225 -10.79 2.82 -2.35
N LYS A 226 -10.81 3.62 -1.27
CA LYS A 226 -12.06 4.02 -0.59
C LYS A 226 -12.85 5.06 -1.40
N HIS A 227 -12.22 5.77 -2.33
CA HIS A 227 -12.88 6.72 -3.20
C HIS A 227 -13.42 6.02 -4.45
N GLU A 228 -14.75 5.91 -4.57
CA GLU A 228 -15.38 5.22 -5.70
C GLU A 228 -14.99 5.83 -7.07
N ASP A 229 -14.81 7.14 -7.12
CA ASP A 229 -14.37 7.85 -8.32
C ASP A 229 -12.93 7.49 -8.73
N PHE A 230 -12.03 7.21 -7.78
CA PHE A 230 -10.69 6.70 -8.09
C PHE A 230 -10.79 5.38 -8.86
N VAL A 231 -11.66 4.47 -8.40
CA VAL A 231 -11.89 3.17 -9.06
C VAL A 231 -12.57 3.36 -10.42
N ARG A 232 -13.62 4.18 -10.50
CA ARG A 232 -14.35 4.48 -11.75
C ARG A 232 -13.42 5.04 -12.83
N ILE A 233 -12.64 6.07 -12.50
CA ILE A 233 -11.76 6.73 -13.46
C ILE A 233 -10.64 5.78 -13.89
N SER A 234 -9.98 5.11 -12.94
CA SER A 234 -8.87 4.18 -13.22
C SER A 234 -9.27 3.01 -14.14
N ARG A 235 -10.54 2.58 -14.09
CA ARG A 235 -11.08 1.49 -14.94
C ARG A 235 -11.48 1.95 -16.34
N SER A 236 -11.53 3.24 -16.60
CA SER A 236 -11.94 3.77 -17.90
C SER A 236 -10.94 3.36 -18.98
N LYS A 237 -11.43 2.75 -20.07
CA LYS A 237 -10.59 2.35 -21.22
C LYS A 237 -10.09 3.56 -21.98
N THR A 238 -10.97 4.54 -22.16
CA THR A 238 -10.72 5.77 -22.89
C THR A 238 -11.41 6.93 -22.20
N TYR A 239 -10.88 8.12 -22.41
CA TYR A 239 -11.51 9.39 -22.03
C TYR A 239 -11.26 10.40 -23.14
N LEU A 240 -12.26 11.22 -23.46
CA LEU A 240 -12.11 12.31 -24.40
C LEU A 240 -12.20 13.62 -23.62
N LEU A 241 -11.06 14.28 -23.44
CA LEU A 241 -11.06 15.66 -22.98
C LEU A 241 -11.68 16.51 -24.10
N PRO A 242 -12.81 17.19 -23.86
CA PRO A 242 -13.39 18.08 -24.85
C PRO A 242 -12.40 19.19 -25.27
N ALA A 243 -12.70 19.83 -26.40
CA ALA A 243 -11.95 21.02 -26.79
C ALA A 243 -12.08 22.08 -25.68
N THR A 244 -10.95 22.70 -25.34
CA THR A 244 -10.89 23.78 -24.37
C THR A 244 -10.97 25.13 -25.09
N ASP A 245 -10.83 26.21 -24.33
CA ASP A 245 -10.70 27.56 -24.87
C ASP A 245 -9.37 27.77 -25.64
N LYS A 246 -8.39 26.88 -25.48
CA LYS A 246 -7.05 26.99 -26.09
C LYS A 246 -6.72 25.89 -27.08
N THR A 247 -7.29 24.69 -26.93
CA THR A 247 -6.86 23.51 -27.70
C THR A 247 -8.04 22.67 -28.18
N GLY A 248 -7.80 21.87 -29.22
CA GLY A 248 -8.77 20.88 -29.69
C GLY A 248 -8.95 19.71 -28.70
N ALA A 249 -10.00 18.92 -28.91
CA ALA A 249 -10.27 17.75 -28.08
C ALA A 249 -9.09 16.75 -28.12
N ARG A 250 -8.79 16.12 -26.98
CA ARG A 250 -7.68 15.17 -26.82
C ARG A 250 -8.18 13.84 -26.27
N GLY A 251 -7.89 12.76 -27.00
CA GLY A 251 -8.19 11.40 -26.57
C GLY A 251 -7.13 10.83 -25.63
N MET A 252 -7.57 10.15 -24.59
CA MET A 252 -6.75 9.41 -23.63
C MET A 252 -7.11 7.94 -23.72
N THR A 253 -6.11 7.07 -23.78
CA THR A 253 -6.30 5.61 -23.75
C THR A 253 -5.52 5.06 -22.58
N ASN A 254 -6.17 4.21 -21.79
CA ASN A 254 -5.56 3.63 -20.60
C ASN A 254 -4.38 2.72 -20.96
N GLY A 255 -3.19 3.09 -20.49
CA GLY A 255 -1.96 2.33 -20.74
C GLY A 255 -1.87 1.01 -19.96
N ASN A 256 -2.70 0.81 -18.95
CA ASN A 256 -2.64 -0.30 -18.01
C ASN A 256 -3.13 -1.62 -18.64
N ARG A 257 -2.35 -2.70 -18.48
CA ARG A 257 -2.68 -4.00 -19.09
C ARG A 257 -3.92 -4.65 -18.49
N PHE A 258 -4.22 -4.44 -17.20
CA PHE A 258 -5.49 -4.90 -16.61
C PHE A 258 -6.73 -4.31 -17.29
N ILE A 259 -6.58 -3.25 -18.09
CA ILE A 259 -7.67 -2.60 -18.82
C ILE A 259 -7.61 -2.88 -20.32
N LYS A 260 -6.43 -2.76 -20.93
CA LYS A 260 -6.30 -2.78 -22.40
C LYS A 260 -5.98 -4.15 -23.02
N ASP A 261 -5.43 -5.08 -22.23
CA ASP A 261 -5.00 -6.39 -22.72
C ASP A 261 -6.03 -7.45 -22.31
N ALA A 262 -6.58 -8.17 -23.29
CA ALA A 262 -7.63 -9.15 -23.07
C ALA A 262 -7.25 -10.24 -22.04
N LYS A 263 -5.97 -10.64 -21.98
CA LYS A 263 -5.50 -11.63 -21.00
C LYS A 263 -5.71 -11.14 -19.57
N TYR A 264 -5.30 -9.90 -19.28
CA TYR A 264 -5.33 -9.35 -17.93
C TYR A 264 -6.69 -8.74 -17.59
N ALA A 265 -7.42 -8.22 -18.59
CA ALA A 265 -8.78 -7.72 -18.41
C ALA A 265 -9.79 -8.82 -18.04
N ALA A 266 -9.47 -10.09 -18.32
CA ALA A 266 -10.26 -11.24 -17.87
C ALA A 266 -10.15 -11.51 -16.35
N TYR A 267 -9.18 -10.89 -15.65
CA TYR A 267 -9.05 -11.02 -14.20
C TYR A 267 -10.09 -10.14 -13.49
N THR A 268 -11.28 -10.70 -13.29
CA THR A 268 -12.45 -9.99 -12.75
C THR A 268 -12.27 -9.38 -11.35
N PRO A 269 -11.42 -9.92 -10.44
CA PRO A 269 -11.21 -9.28 -9.14
C PRO A 269 -10.49 -7.92 -9.22
N HIS A 270 -9.77 -7.60 -10.30
CA HIS A 270 -9.04 -6.32 -10.41
C HIS A 270 -9.97 -5.12 -10.18
N LEU A 271 -9.60 -4.23 -9.28
CA LEU A 271 -10.30 -2.97 -9.01
C LEU A 271 -9.68 -1.79 -9.77
N SER A 272 -8.42 -1.49 -9.48
CA SER A 272 -7.68 -0.32 -9.96
C SER A 272 -6.19 -0.58 -9.85
N SER A 273 -5.38 0.02 -10.71
CA SER A 273 -3.92 -0.05 -10.58
C SER A 273 -3.22 1.14 -11.23
N LYS A 274 -2.05 1.48 -10.68
CA LYS A 274 -1.14 2.48 -11.26
C LYS A 274 0.21 1.85 -11.51
N THR A 275 0.75 2.10 -12.70
CA THR A 275 2.11 1.69 -13.09
C THR A 275 3.09 2.86 -13.06
N GLY A 276 4.36 2.55 -12.91
CA GLY A 276 5.47 3.48 -13.10
C GLY A 276 6.66 2.81 -13.78
N PHE A 277 7.48 3.65 -14.41
CA PHE A 277 8.80 3.26 -14.91
C PHE A 277 9.70 4.48 -14.95
N THR A 278 10.93 4.32 -14.47
CA THR A 278 12.09 5.15 -14.82
C THR A 278 13.31 4.24 -14.86
N ASN A 279 14.43 4.71 -15.42
CA ASN A 279 15.68 3.95 -15.41
C ASN A 279 16.16 3.66 -13.96
N LEU A 280 15.89 4.57 -13.01
CA LEU A 280 16.26 4.41 -11.61
C LEU A 280 15.33 3.43 -10.88
N SER A 281 14.01 3.58 -11.08
CA SER A 281 12.98 2.83 -10.37
C SER A 281 12.83 1.40 -10.89
N GLY A 282 13.25 1.13 -12.13
CA GLY A 282 12.77 -0.03 -12.87
C GLY A 282 11.25 0.05 -13.07
N ASN A 283 10.61 -1.09 -13.28
CA ASN A 283 9.16 -1.16 -13.41
C ASN A 283 8.49 -1.23 -12.03
N THR A 284 7.49 -0.39 -11.79
CA THR A 284 6.71 -0.37 -10.55
C THR A 284 5.22 -0.52 -10.85
N ILE A 285 4.49 -1.15 -9.93
CA ILE A 285 3.03 -1.26 -10.00
C ILE A 285 2.45 -1.37 -8.59
N VAL A 286 1.32 -0.68 -8.37
CA VAL A 286 0.44 -0.87 -7.23
C VAL A 286 -0.97 -1.14 -7.75
N SER A 287 -1.63 -2.16 -7.21
CA SER A 287 -2.92 -2.65 -7.69
C SER A 287 -3.81 -3.05 -6.52
N GLY A 288 -5.11 -2.80 -6.67
CA GLY A 288 -6.16 -3.34 -5.82
C GLY A 288 -6.92 -4.45 -6.53
N ALA A 289 -7.33 -5.47 -5.80
CA ALA A 289 -8.28 -6.48 -6.24
C ALA A 289 -9.31 -6.72 -5.13
N ARG A 290 -10.54 -7.11 -5.49
CA ARG A 290 -11.59 -7.43 -4.53
C ARG A 290 -12.36 -8.65 -4.94
N GLN A 291 -12.57 -9.54 -3.98
CA GLN A 291 -13.37 -10.75 -4.11
C GLN A 291 -14.05 -11.02 -2.77
N ASP A 292 -15.34 -11.40 -2.79
CA ASP A 292 -16.11 -11.78 -1.61
C ASP A 292 -16.03 -10.77 -0.45
N GLY A 293 -16.08 -9.48 -0.78
CA GLY A 293 -16.03 -8.37 0.19
C GLY A 293 -14.64 -8.09 0.79
N ARG A 294 -13.60 -8.82 0.38
CA ARG A 294 -12.21 -8.61 0.81
C ARG A 294 -11.45 -7.83 -0.25
N THR A 295 -10.75 -6.78 0.16
CA THR A 295 -9.92 -5.94 -0.70
C THR A 295 -8.46 -6.21 -0.42
N LEU A 296 -7.75 -6.69 -1.44
CA LEU A 296 -6.33 -6.91 -1.40
C LEU A 296 -5.60 -5.83 -2.19
N VAL A 297 -4.46 -5.38 -1.69
CA VAL A 297 -3.53 -4.48 -2.35
C VAL A 297 -2.20 -5.17 -2.56
N GLY A 298 -1.76 -5.24 -3.81
CA GLY A 298 -0.48 -5.80 -4.21
C GLY A 298 0.43 -4.70 -4.74
N VAL A 299 1.69 -4.68 -4.27
CA VAL A 299 2.72 -3.74 -4.73
C VAL A 299 3.94 -4.52 -5.20
N ILE A 300 4.52 -4.12 -6.34
CA ILE A 300 5.81 -4.61 -6.82
C ILE A 300 6.67 -3.41 -7.21
N LEU A 301 7.87 -3.32 -6.64
CA LEU A 301 8.86 -2.27 -6.92
C LEU A 301 10.12 -2.86 -7.57
N GLY A 302 10.73 -2.13 -8.50
CA GLY A 302 12.02 -2.53 -9.08
C GLY A 302 11.97 -3.75 -9.99
N ALA A 303 10.83 -4.03 -10.63
CA ALA A 303 10.70 -5.12 -11.59
C ALA A 303 11.60 -4.88 -12.82
N THR A 304 12.29 -5.93 -13.29
CA THR A 304 13.17 -5.82 -14.46
C THR A 304 12.39 -5.82 -15.77
N SER A 305 11.17 -6.35 -15.76
CA SER A 305 10.32 -6.42 -16.96
C SER A 305 8.91 -5.89 -16.71
N SER A 306 8.27 -5.47 -17.80
CA SER A 306 6.97 -4.81 -17.74
C SER A 306 5.80 -5.77 -17.60
N ILE A 307 5.91 -6.97 -18.19
CA ILE A 307 4.81 -7.93 -18.32
C ILE A 307 4.74 -8.88 -17.12
N PRO A 308 5.83 -9.54 -16.67
CA PRO A 308 5.78 -10.53 -15.60
C PRO A 308 5.17 -10.02 -14.30
N ARG A 309 5.34 -8.72 -13.97
CA ARG A 309 4.75 -8.12 -12.76
C ARG A 309 3.22 -8.22 -12.71
N TYR A 310 2.52 -8.27 -13.85
CA TYR A 310 1.06 -8.43 -13.88
C TYR A 310 0.66 -9.86 -13.55
N ASP A 311 1.35 -10.84 -14.13
CA ASP A 311 1.16 -12.26 -13.80
C ASP A 311 1.50 -12.50 -12.32
N ASN A 312 2.59 -11.88 -11.82
CA ASN A 312 2.96 -11.95 -10.41
C ASN A 312 1.92 -11.31 -9.48
N LEU A 313 1.31 -10.18 -9.84
CA LEU A 313 0.21 -9.60 -9.04
C LEU A 313 -1.00 -10.53 -9.01
N ILE A 314 -1.39 -11.11 -10.14
CA ILE A 314 -2.49 -12.10 -10.17
C ILE A 314 -2.16 -13.29 -9.28
N THR A 315 -0.94 -13.81 -9.34
CA THR A 315 -0.48 -14.86 -8.42
C THR A 315 -0.61 -14.43 -6.96
N LEU A 316 -0.14 -13.23 -6.60
CA LEU A 316 -0.25 -12.71 -5.24
C LEU A 316 -1.71 -12.58 -4.80
N PHE A 317 -2.58 -12.02 -5.64
CA PHE A 317 -4.00 -11.88 -5.31
C PHE A 317 -4.71 -13.21 -5.16
N ASN A 318 -4.48 -14.17 -6.05
CA ASN A 318 -5.07 -15.50 -5.94
C ASN A 318 -4.61 -16.21 -4.66
N LEU A 319 -3.32 -16.13 -4.32
CA LEU A 319 -2.86 -16.59 -3.01
C LEU A 319 -3.61 -15.86 -1.89
N GLY A 320 -3.76 -14.55 -1.94
CA GLY A 320 -4.52 -13.80 -0.93
C GLY A 320 -5.99 -14.21 -0.78
N PHE A 321 -6.67 -14.56 -1.87
CA PHE A 321 -8.08 -14.95 -1.85
C PHE A 321 -8.29 -16.43 -1.52
N ASP A 322 -7.55 -17.31 -2.19
CA ASP A 322 -7.69 -18.76 -2.10
C ASP A 322 -6.99 -19.29 -0.85
N ASP A 323 -5.83 -18.72 -0.56
CA ASP A 323 -5.01 -19.16 0.54
C ASP A 323 -5.43 -18.40 1.81
N PHE A 324 -5.53 -17.07 1.77
CA PHE A 324 -5.77 -16.34 3.00
C PHE A 324 -7.25 -16.28 3.40
N HIS A 325 -7.60 -16.61 4.64
CA HIS A 325 -8.95 -16.46 5.18
C HIS A 325 -8.99 -15.51 6.37
N THR A 326 -10.03 -14.68 6.43
CA THR A 326 -10.21 -13.67 7.47
C THR A 326 -11.49 -13.92 8.26
N GLN A 327 -11.36 -14.22 9.55
CA GLN A 327 -12.51 -14.40 10.43
C GLN A 327 -12.79 -13.12 11.25
N PRO A 328 -14.04 -12.61 11.22
CA PRO A 328 -14.47 -11.59 12.16
C PRO A 328 -14.59 -12.21 13.56
N VAL A 329 -13.94 -11.60 14.53
CA VAL A 329 -14.00 -12.02 15.94
C VAL A 329 -14.55 -10.86 16.75
N ASP A 330 -15.56 -11.12 17.60
CA ASP A 330 -16.03 -10.13 18.56
C ASP A 330 -14.90 -9.85 19.57
N LYS A 331 -14.57 -8.56 19.77
CA LYS A 331 -13.52 -8.13 20.69
C LYS A 331 -13.74 -8.64 22.12
N THR A 332 -14.99 -8.84 22.53
CA THR A 332 -15.35 -9.36 23.86
C THR A 332 -15.03 -10.85 24.04
N ASN A 333 -14.90 -11.60 22.94
CA ASN A 333 -14.64 -13.04 22.93
C ASN A 333 -13.26 -13.40 22.38
N TYR A 334 -12.35 -12.42 22.25
CA TYR A 334 -11.04 -12.65 21.63
C TYR A 334 -10.23 -13.77 22.30
N THR A 335 -10.25 -13.85 23.64
CA THR A 335 -9.56 -14.91 24.39
C THR A 335 -10.19 -16.28 24.13
N ALA A 336 -11.52 -16.40 24.20
CA ALA A 336 -12.22 -17.66 23.98
C ALA A 336 -12.06 -18.17 22.53
N ALA A 337 -12.18 -17.27 21.55
CA ALA A 337 -11.96 -17.59 20.14
C ALA A 337 -10.49 -17.98 19.87
N SER A 338 -9.54 -17.32 20.55
CA SER A 338 -8.12 -17.69 20.49
C SER A 338 -7.88 -19.08 21.08
N ASP A 339 -8.49 -19.41 22.22
CA ASP A 339 -8.32 -20.70 22.88
C ASP A 339 -8.93 -21.85 22.06
N GLU A 340 -10.14 -21.66 21.53
CA GLU A 340 -10.78 -22.63 20.63
C GLU A 340 -9.95 -22.87 19.37
N PHE A 341 -9.42 -21.79 18.77
CA PHE A 341 -8.54 -21.87 17.60
C PHE A 341 -7.21 -22.57 17.92
N ILE A 342 -6.61 -22.32 19.08
CA ILE A 342 -5.41 -23.01 19.55
C ILE A 342 -5.66 -24.52 19.71
N GLU A 343 -6.81 -24.91 20.25
CA GLU A 343 -7.17 -26.33 20.42
C GLU A 343 -7.43 -27.03 19.08
N GLU A 344 -8.11 -26.38 18.13
CA GLU A 344 -8.25 -26.90 16.76
C GLU A 344 -6.89 -27.12 16.09
N ILE A 345 -5.97 -26.17 16.26
CA ILE A 345 -4.61 -26.27 15.75
C ILE A 345 -3.86 -27.44 16.39
N LYS A 346 -3.90 -27.60 17.72
CA LYS A 346 -3.26 -28.73 18.43
C LYS A 346 -3.81 -30.07 17.96
N ALA A 347 -5.12 -30.16 17.73
CA ALA A 347 -5.75 -31.35 17.18
C ALA A 347 -5.20 -31.68 15.78
N GLU A 348 -4.99 -30.68 14.94
CA GLU A 348 -4.45 -30.86 13.59
C GLU A 348 -2.99 -31.32 13.59
N ILE A 349 -2.13 -30.74 14.44
CA ILE A 349 -0.73 -31.17 14.62
C ILE A 349 -0.68 -32.65 14.92
N LYS A 350 -1.49 -33.05 15.91
CA LYS A 350 -1.54 -34.42 16.41
C LYS A 350 -2.09 -35.37 15.35
N ALA A 351 -3.12 -34.96 14.61
CA ALA A 351 -3.72 -35.77 13.55
C ALA A 351 -2.75 -36.07 12.39
N LYS A 352 -1.70 -35.26 12.25
CA LYS A 352 -0.79 -35.29 11.09
C LYS A 352 0.64 -35.69 11.38
N ASP A 353 0.94 -36.00 12.63
CA ASP A 353 2.27 -36.40 13.07
C ASP A 353 3.35 -35.38 12.66
N LEU A 354 3.14 -34.13 13.05
CA LEU A 354 4.04 -33.02 12.75
C LEU A 354 4.67 -32.52 14.06
N LYS A 355 5.97 -32.16 14.02
CA LYS A 355 6.72 -31.55 15.11
C LYS A 355 7.12 -30.11 14.78
N LEU A 356 7.28 -29.31 15.82
CA LEU A 356 7.74 -27.93 15.73
C LEU A 356 9.27 -27.88 15.72
N GLU A 357 9.87 -27.27 14.70
CA GLU A 357 11.29 -26.95 14.68
C GLU A 357 11.48 -25.43 14.85
N ILE A 358 12.22 -25.02 15.87
CA ILE A 358 12.56 -23.62 16.14
C ILE A 358 14.02 -23.39 15.73
N ALA A 359 14.27 -22.44 14.84
CA ALA A 359 15.59 -21.95 14.46
C ALA A 359 15.74 -20.47 14.85
N ALA A 360 16.97 -19.97 14.84
CA ALA A 360 17.30 -18.59 15.25
C ALA A 360 16.52 -17.50 14.50
N SER A 361 16.01 -17.79 13.30
CA SER A 361 15.30 -16.84 12.45
C SER A 361 14.01 -17.37 11.83
N SER A 362 13.55 -18.57 12.20
CA SER A 362 12.32 -19.13 11.65
C SER A 362 11.81 -20.22 12.56
N VAL A 363 10.53 -20.53 12.46
CA VAL A 363 10.00 -21.74 13.06
C VAL A 363 9.23 -22.48 11.95
N LYS A 364 9.23 -23.82 11.97
CA LYS A 364 8.63 -24.66 10.93
C LYS A 364 7.88 -25.80 11.56
N LEU A 365 6.97 -26.40 10.80
CA LEU A 365 6.48 -27.72 11.13
C LEU A 365 6.91 -28.71 10.10
N VAL A 366 7.44 -29.79 10.61
CA VAL A 366 8.03 -30.86 9.84
C VAL A 366 7.40 -32.17 10.31
N PRO A 367 7.29 -33.19 9.45
CA PRO A 367 6.93 -34.53 9.89
C PRO A 367 7.86 -34.97 11.03
N PHE A 368 7.33 -35.78 11.96
CA PHE A 368 8.14 -36.36 13.03
C PHE A 368 9.40 -37.07 12.50
#